data_AF-A0A931W271-F1
#
_entry.id   AF-A0A931W271-F1
#
_cell.length_a   1.000
_cell.length_b   1.000
_cell.length_c   1.000
_cell.angle_alpha   90.00
_cell.angle_beta   90.00
_cell.angle_gamma   90.00
#
_symmetry.space_group_name_H-M   'P 1'
#
loop_
_entity.id
_entity.type
_entity.pdbx_description
1 polymer ?
#
loop_
_entity_poly.entity_id
_entity_poly.type
_entity_poly.pdbx_seq_one_letter_code
_entity_poly.pdbx_strand_id
1 'polypeptide(L)'
;RPDGYQLKWVLSLATGSHRGVAPFLIQDVTPRAERIPQEFQHQNGAAGIGTLTIAVEELSTVQRWYETALGAAATAFTDDMLGARGIYFTVGPHSVEFIMPVDPQSPLADWLRTYGPSPYATTLKTATPAPPLLDLALTHGANLSFGV
;
A
#
# COMPACT_ATOMS: atom_id res chain seq x y z
N ARG A 1 9.03 -24.74 -9.44
CA ARG A 1 10.34 -24.48 -8.81
C ARG A 1 11.41 -25.34 -9.49
N PRO A 2 12.72 -25.03 -9.37
CA PRO A 2 13.78 -25.84 -10.00
C PRO A 2 13.79 -27.32 -9.59
N ASP A 3 13.20 -27.63 -8.43
CA ASP A 3 12.99 -28.97 -7.86
C ASP A 3 11.76 -29.74 -8.43
N GLY A 4 11.03 -29.17 -9.40
CA GLY A 4 9.82 -29.76 -9.95
C GLY A 4 8.54 -29.52 -9.13
N TYR A 5 8.62 -28.89 -7.96
CA TYR A 5 7.46 -28.56 -7.14
C TYR A 5 6.63 -27.44 -7.79
N GLN A 6 5.31 -27.65 -7.90
CA GLN A 6 4.38 -26.70 -8.51
C GLN A 6 3.66 -25.85 -7.46
N LEU A 7 3.86 -24.54 -7.52
CA LEU A 7 3.09 -23.57 -6.73
C LEU A 7 1.80 -23.21 -7.46
N LYS A 8 0.68 -23.16 -6.73
CA LYS A 8 -0.65 -22.86 -7.29
C LYS A 8 -1.36 -21.80 -6.44
N TRP A 9 -2.05 -20.89 -7.11
CA TRP A 9 -2.88 -19.86 -6.51
C TRP A 9 -4.02 -19.48 -7.46
N VAL A 10 -5.07 -18.86 -6.91
CA VAL A 10 -6.18 -18.29 -7.67
C VAL A 10 -6.13 -16.77 -7.54
N LEU A 11 -6.38 -16.06 -8.65
CA LEU A 11 -6.51 -14.61 -8.67
C LEU A 11 -7.96 -14.21 -8.95
N SER A 12 -8.44 -13.22 -8.21
CA SER A 12 -9.62 -12.44 -8.57
C SER A 12 -9.18 -11.06 -9.02
N LEU A 13 -9.41 -10.73 -10.29
CA LEU A 13 -8.97 -9.47 -10.89
C LEU A 13 -10.15 -8.52 -11.04
N ALA A 14 -9.96 -7.26 -10.67
CA ALA A 14 -10.92 -6.21 -10.93
C ALA A 14 -11.13 -6.00 -12.44
N THR A 15 -12.38 -5.84 -12.86
CA THR A 15 -12.76 -5.56 -14.25
C THR A 15 -13.69 -4.35 -14.33
N GLY A 16 -13.87 -3.81 -15.53
CA GLY A 16 -14.75 -2.66 -15.76
C GLY A 16 -14.36 -1.44 -14.93
N SER A 17 -15.38 -0.81 -14.34
CA SER A 17 -15.27 0.42 -13.53
C SER A 17 -14.48 0.27 -12.25
N HIS A 18 -14.14 -0.95 -11.83
CA HIS A 18 -13.33 -1.19 -10.62
C HIS A 18 -11.83 -1.28 -10.91
N ARG A 19 -11.41 -1.29 -12.19
CA ARG A 19 -9.99 -1.24 -12.54
C ARG A 19 -9.37 0.07 -12.03
N GLY A 20 -8.23 -0.03 -11.33
CA GLY A 20 -7.55 1.12 -10.72
C GLY A 20 -8.09 1.50 -9.32
N VAL A 21 -9.21 0.92 -8.89
CA VAL A 21 -9.78 1.14 -7.54
C VAL A 21 -9.64 -0.12 -6.69
N ALA A 22 -10.10 -1.24 -7.23
CA ALA A 22 -10.07 -2.52 -6.54
C ALA A 22 -8.71 -3.21 -6.73
N PRO A 23 -8.06 -3.69 -5.66
CA PRO A 23 -6.90 -4.56 -5.78
C PRO A 23 -7.32 -5.88 -6.41
N PHE A 24 -6.34 -6.66 -6.88
CA PHE A 24 -6.59 -8.08 -7.10
C PHE A 24 -6.54 -8.81 -5.76
N LEU A 25 -7.31 -9.89 -5.65
CA LEU A 25 -7.23 -10.81 -4.53
C LEU A 25 -6.45 -12.05 -4.97
N ILE A 26 -5.65 -12.58 -4.07
CA ILE A 26 -4.90 -13.81 -4.28
C ILE A 26 -5.23 -14.81 -3.19
N GLN A 27 -5.53 -16.04 -3.57
CA GLN A 27 -5.73 -17.16 -2.67
C GLN A 27 -4.69 -18.25 -2.94
N ASP A 28 -3.97 -18.64 -1.90
CA ASP A 28 -3.00 -19.72 -1.93
C ASP A 28 -3.74 -21.07 -2.06
N VAL A 29 -3.44 -21.85 -3.12
CA VAL A 29 -3.93 -23.24 -3.28
C VAL A 29 -2.89 -24.22 -2.74
N THR A 30 -1.62 -23.98 -3.05
CA THR A 30 -0.51 -24.58 -2.31
C THR A 30 -0.36 -23.91 -0.94
N PRO A 31 0.07 -24.62 0.12
CA PRO A 31 0.25 -24.03 1.44
C PRO A 31 1.10 -22.76 1.40
N ARG A 32 0.70 -21.72 2.14
CA ARG A 32 1.36 -20.40 2.12
C ARG A 32 2.87 -20.47 2.41
N ALA A 33 3.28 -21.38 3.30
CA ALA A 33 4.69 -21.60 3.64
C ALA A 33 5.55 -22.06 2.45
N GLU A 34 4.93 -22.66 1.43
CA GLU A 34 5.62 -23.07 0.19
C GLU A 34 5.83 -21.90 -0.78
N ARG A 35 4.99 -20.85 -0.68
CA ARG A 35 5.08 -19.64 -1.51
C ARG A 35 5.95 -18.56 -0.88
N ILE A 36 5.94 -18.45 0.44
CA ILE A 36 6.62 -17.37 1.15
C ILE A 36 7.91 -17.90 1.79
N PRO A 37 9.07 -17.24 1.58
CA PRO A 37 10.29 -17.55 2.30
C PRO A 37 10.05 -17.60 3.82
N GLN A 38 10.72 -18.52 4.50
CA GLN A 38 10.62 -18.65 5.96
C GLN A 38 11.67 -17.80 6.72
N GLU A 39 12.59 -17.19 5.97
CA GLU A 39 13.53 -16.20 6.50
C GLU A 39 12.94 -14.81 6.29
N PHE A 40 12.74 -14.07 7.37
CA PHE A 40 12.09 -12.76 7.38
C PHE A 40 13.03 -11.63 7.78
N GLN A 41 14.30 -11.93 8.07
CA GLN A 41 15.30 -10.91 8.36
C GLN A 41 15.69 -10.17 7.08
N HIS A 42 15.27 -8.92 6.97
CA HIS A 42 15.66 -8.05 5.88
C HIS A 42 16.92 -7.25 6.25
N GLN A 43 17.90 -7.14 5.33
CA GLN A 43 19.15 -6.42 5.58
C GLN A 43 18.94 -4.94 5.95
N ASN A 44 17.90 -4.34 5.39
CA ASN A 44 17.50 -2.96 5.73
C ASN A 44 16.75 -2.85 7.07
N GLY A 45 16.58 -3.92 7.83
CA GLY A 45 15.84 -3.92 9.11
C GLY A 45 14.31 -3.92 8.99
N ALA A 46 13.77 -4.03 7.78
CA ALA A 46 12.33 -4.11 7.55
C ALA A 46 11.75 -5.43 8.06
N ALA A 47 10.68 -5.35 8.86
CA ALA A 47 9.93 -6.47 9.41
C ALA A 47 8.53 -6.61 8.79
N GLY A 48 8.13 -5.66 7.93
CA GLY A 48 6.85 -5.70 7.23
C GLY A 48 6.40 -4.31 6.79
N ILE A 49 5.19 -4.25 6.24
CA ILE A 49 4.53 -2.99 5.85
C ILE A 49 3.69 -2.49 7.02
N GLY A 50 3.81 -1.20 7.35
CA GLY A 50 2.95 -0.47 8.27
C GLY A 50 1.74 0.07 7.52
N THR A 51 1.96 1.17 6.81
CA THR A 51 0.96 1.89 6.03
C THR A 51 1.34 1.84 4.55
N LEU A 52 0.36 1.60 3.68
CA LEU A 52 0.46 1.88 2.26
C LEU A 52 -0.41 3.10 1.92
N THR A 53 0.20 4.15 1.40
CA THR A 53 -0.48 5.39 1.03
C THR A 53 -0.59 5.46 -0.49
N ILE A 54 -1.81 5.66 -0.99
CA ILE A 54 -2.16 5.63 -2.42
C ILE A 54 -2.74 6.99 -2.79
N ALA A 55 -2.14 7.64 -3.78
CA ALA A 55 -2.69 8.86 -4.35
C ALA A 55 -3.86 8.52 -5.26
N VAL A 56 -4.98 9.22 -5.09
CA VAL A 56 -6.20 9.02 -5.86
C VAL A 56 -6.82 10.34 -6.30
N GLU A 57 -7.54 10.32 -7.42
CA GLU A 57 -8.25 11.48 -7.93
C GLU A 57 -9.56 11.75 -7.18
N GLU A 58 -10.24 10.69 -6.72
CA GLU A 58 -11.50 10.84 -6.00
C GLU A 58 -11.67 9.80 -4.88
N LEU A 59 -11.82 10.30 -3.66
CA LEU A 59 -11.99 9.50 -2.44
C LEU A 59 -13.33 8.80 -2.40
N SER A 60 -14.42 9.43 -2.88
CA SER A 60 -15.78 8.86 -2.74
C SER A 60 -15.93 7.50 -3.45
N THR A 61 -15.29 7.33 -4.61
CA THR A 61 -15.29 6.08 -5.37
C THR A 61 -14.57 4.97 -4.61
N VAL A 62 -13.40 5.30 -4.06
CA VAL A 62 -12.57 4.36 -3.30
C VAL A 62 -13.24 3.99 -1.98
N GLN A 63 -13.76 4.99 -1.26
CA GLN A 63 -14.47 4.81 0.00
C GLN A 63 -15.61 3.83 -0.17
N ARG A 64 -16.50 4.05 -1.14
CA ARG A 64 -17.65 3.18 -1.40
C ARG A 64 -17.23 1.73 -1.65
N TRP A 65 -16.16 1.52 -2.42
CA TRP A 65 -15.68 0.18 -2.72
C TRP A 65 -15.12 -0.50 -1.46
N TYR A 66 -14.21 0.16 -0.74
CA TYR A 66 -13.55 -0.42 0.42
C TYR A 66 -14.51 -0.62 1.61
N GLU A 67 -15.45 0.30 1.85
CA GLU A 67 -16.47 0.10 2.88
C GLU A 67 -17.36 -1.11 2.57
N THR A 68 -17.72 -1.29 1.30
CA THR A 68 -18.49 -2.46 0.86
C THR A 68 -17.67 -3.76 1.00
N ALA A 69 -16.41 -3.74 0.57
CA ALA A 69 -15.55 -4.92 0.55
C ALA A 69 -15.12 -5.36 1.97
N LEU A 70 -14.89 -4.40 2.86
CA LEU A 70 -14.42 -4.65 4.22
C LEU A 70 -15.54 -4.70 5.26
N GLY A 71 -16.74 -4.19 4.95
CA GLY A 71 -17.84 -4.08 5.90
C GLY A 71 -17.53 -3.12 7.07
N ALA A 72 -16.64 -2.15 6.85
CA ALA A 72 -16.18 -1.21 7.86
C ALA A 72 -16.12 0.21 7.27
N ALA A 73 -16.48 1.21 8.07
CA ALA A 73 -16.41 2.62 7.65
C ALA A 73 -14.95 3.09 7.57
N ALA A 74 -14.66 4.00 6.64
CA ALA A 74 -13.36 4.63 6.55
C ALA A 74 -13.18 5.69 7.66
N THR A 75 -11.94 5.90 8.09
CA THR A 75 -11.60 7.04 8.96
C THR A 75 -10.99 8.15 8.13
N ALA A 76 -11.60 9.33 8.13
CA ALA A 76 -11.09 10.50 7.42
C ALA A 76 -9.96 11.20 8.18
N PHE A 77 -9.05 11.83 7.45
CA PHE A 77 -7.96 12.64 7.99
C PHE A 77 -7.54 13.76 7.02
N THR A 78 -6.73 14.69 7.51
CA THR A 78 -6.03 15.70 6.71
C THR A 78 -4.52 15.53 6.88
N ASP A 79 -3.76 15.87 5.85
CA ASP A 79 -2.31 15.93 5.88
C ASP A 79 -1.89 17.32 5.39
N ASP A 80 -1.58 18.19 6.36
CA ASP A 80 -1.22 19.57 6.08
C ASP A 80 0.14 19.68 5.37
N MET A 81 1.07 18.74 5.61
CA MET A 81 2.38 18.73 4.96
C MET A 81 2.26 18.42 3.47
N LEU A 82 1.35 17.51 3.11
CA LEU A 82 1.05 17.18 1.73
C LEU A 82 0.00 18.10 1.11
N GLY A 83 -0.63 19.00 1.87
CA GLY A 83 -1.77 19.78 1.40
C GLY A 83 -2.89 18.87 0.88
N ALA A 84 -3.22 17.84 1.65
CA ALA A 84 -4.07 16.73 1.23
C ALA A 84 -5.16 16.39 2.26
N ARG A 85 -6.18 15.69 1.79
CA ARG A 85 -7.14 14.99 2.65
C ARG A 85 -7.19 13.52 2.25
N GLY A 86 -7.56 12.66 3.19
CA GLY A 86 -7.59 11.24 2.93
C GLY A 86 -8.59 10.48 3.79
N ILE A 87 -8.66 9.19 3.49
CA ILE A 87 -9.35 8.17 4.28
C ILE A 87 -8.42 6.98 4.48
N TYR A 88 -8.57 6.25 5.57
CA TYR A 88 -7.84 5.01 5.77
C TYR A 88 -8.73 3.87 6.25
N PHE A 89 -8.25 2.66 6.00
CA PHE A 89 -8.81 1.40 6.47
C PHE A 89 -7.72 0.55 7.11
N THR A 90 -8.08 -0.18 8.16
CA THR A 90 -7.21 -1.23 8.74
C THR A 90 -7.50 -2.55 8.06
N VAL A 91 -6.48 -3.18 7.47
CA VAL A 91 -6.57 -4.50 6.82
C VAL A 91 -5.54 -5.43 7.48
N GLY A 92 -6.02 -6.30 8.37
CA GLY A 92 -5.14 -7.11 9.20
C GLY A 92 -4.21 -6.22 10.04
N PRO A 93 -2.88 -6.41 10.00
CA PRO A 93 -1.94 -5.57 10.74
C PRO A 93 -1.51 -4.30 9.99
N HIS A 94 -2.11 -3.98 8.84
CA HIS A 94 -1.70 -2.90 7.95
C HIS A 94 -2.73 -1.77 7.91
N SER A 95 -2.26 -0.55 7.68
CA SER A 95 -3.12 0.58 7.27
C SER A 95 -3.04 0.75 5.75
N VAL A 96 -4.17 1.01 5.11
CA VAL A 96 -4.24 1.42 3.71
C VAL A 96 -4.90 2.78 3.66
N GLU A 97 -4.13 3.77 3.22
CA GLU A 97 -4.51 5.17 3.10
C GLU A 97 -4.74 5.55 1.64
N PHE A 98 -5.81 6.30 1.40
CA PHE A 98 -6.08 6.94 0.13
C PHE A 98 -6.09 8.44 0.34
N ILE A 99 -5.31 9.16 -0.45
CA ILE A 99 -5.12 10.60 -0.32
C ILE A 99 -5.38 11.31 -1.64
N MET A 100 -6.00 12.48 -1.56
CA MET A 100 -6.22 13.39 -2.68
C MET A 100 -5.66 14.78 -2.34
N PRO A 101 -5.03 15.49 -3.30
CA PRO A 101 -4.62 16.88 -3.08
C PRO A 101 -5.84 17.76 -2.81
N VAL A 102 -5.73 18.69 -1.86
CA VAL A 102 -6.67 19.80 -1.68
C VAL A 102 -6.07 21.15 -2.10
N ASP A 103 -4.74 21.21 -2.22
CA ASP A 103 -3.98 22.35 -2.74
C ASP A 103 -3.40 22.01 -4.12
N PRO A 104 -3.57 22.85 -5.16
CA PRO A 104 -2.88 22.69 -6.44
C PRO A 104 -1.35 22.64 -6.37
N GLN A 105 -0.74 23.18 -5.30
CA GLN A 105 0.71 23.11 -5.04
C GLN A 105 1.13 21.83 -4.31
N SER A 106 0.19 20.95 -3.97
CA SER A 106 0.49 19.66 -3.36
C SER A 106 1.40 18.82 -4.29
N PRO A 107 2.43 18.14 -3.75
CA PRO A 107 3.22 17.19 -4.53
C PRO A 107 2.37 16.06 -5.12
N LEU A 108 1.19 15.78 -4.55
CA LEU A 108 0.25 14.78 -5.09
C LEU A 108 -0.37 15.22 -6.42
N ALA A 109 -0.52 16.53 -6.67
CA ALA A 109 -1.07 17.01 -7.93
C ALA A 109 -0.13 16.66 -9.10
N ASP A 110 1.17 16.88 -8.91
CA ASP A 110 2.20 16.50 -9.88
C ASP A 110 2.35 14.98 -9.99
N TRP A 111 2.25 14.26 -8.87
CA TRP A 111 2.26 12.80 -8.87
C TRP A 111 1.12 12.21 -9.70
N LEU A 112 -0.12 12.63 -9.45
CA LEU A 112 -1.30 12.17 -10.18
C LEU A 112 -1.21 12.52 -11.67
N ARG A 113 -0.70 13.71 -12.01
CA ARG A 113 -0.49 14.10 -13.41
C ARG A 113 0.54 13.23 -14.12
N THR A 114 1.56 12.76 -13.40
CA THR A 114 2.66 11.98 -13.97
C THR A 114 2.35 10.49 -14.04
N TYR A 115 1.74 9.93 -12.98
CA TYR A 115 1.60 8.49 -12.79
C TYR A 115 0.14 8.02 -12.74
N GLY A 116 -0.83 8.95 -12.69
CA GLY A 116 -2.22 8.64 -12.37
C GLY A 116 -2.39 8.13 -10.93
N PRO A 117 -3.61 7.69 -10.57
CA PRO A 117 -3.88 7.04 -9.29
C PRO A 117 -2.96 5.83 -9.06
N SER A 118 -2.15 5.89 -8.01
CA SER A 118 -1.07 4.90 -7.79
C SER A 118 -0.50 4.97 -6.36
N PRO A 119 0.22 3.92 -5.90
CA PRO A 119 0.97 3.98 -4.65
C PRO A 119 1.90 5.20 -4.61
N TYR A 120 1.81 5.98 -3.54
CA TYR A 120 2.57 7.20 -3.34
C TYR A 120 3.69 7.01 -2.32
N ALA A 121 3.39 6.37 -1.19
CA ALA A 121 4.34 6.17 -0.10
C ALA A 121 4.05 4.89 0.69
N THR A 122 5.03 4.42 1.46
CA THR A 122 4.80 3.38 2.46
C THR A 122 5.68 3.57 3.68
N THR A 123 5.08 3.31 4.85
CA THR A 123 5.82 3.14 6.10
C THR A 123 6.12 1.66 6.30
N LEU A 124 7.35 1.34 6.66
CA LEU A 124 7.82 0.01 6.99
C LEU A 124 7.84 -0.17 8.50
N LYS A 125 7.52 -1.38 8.96
CA LYS A 125 7.73 -1.78 10.34
C LYS A 125 9.18 -2.21 10.54
N THR A 126 9.70 -1.98 11.74
CA THR A 126 11.00 -2.49 12.17
C THR A 126 10.84 -3.22 13.51
N ALA A 127 11.69 -4.21 13.76
CA ALA A 127 11.82 -4.83 15.09
C ALA A 127 12.85 -4.09 15.96
N THR A 128 13.61 -3.16 15.38
CA THR A 128 14.67 -2.40 16.07
C THR A 128 14.09 -1.08 16.61
N PRO A 129 14.31 -0.74 17.90
CA PRO A 129 13.82 0.52 18.49
C PRO A 129 14.32 1.79 17.78
N ALA A 130 15.47 1.72 17.13
CA ALA A 130 16.02 2.75 16.27
C ALA A 130 16.20 2.16 14.86
N PRO A 131 15.22 2.32 13.95
CA PRO A 131 15.36 1.83 12.59
C PRO A 131 16.57 2.47 11.91
N PRO A 132 17.32 1.72 11.08
CA PRO A 132 18.35 2.32 10.25
C PRO A 132 17.73 3.34 9.29
N LEU A 133 18.44 4.43 9.03
CA LEU A 133 18.05 5.37 7.97
C LEU A 133 18.13 4.66 6.62
N LEU A 134 17.07 4.79 5.82
CA LEU A 134 17.09 4.30 4.45
C LEU A 134 18.01 5.18 3.61
N ASP A 135 18.88 4.55 2.82
CA ASP A 135 19.64 5.27 1.79
C ASP A 135 18.69 5.67 0.66
N LEU A 136 18.37 6.96 0.60
CA LEU A 136 17.45 7.53 -0.39
C LEU A 136 17.93 7.35 -1.83
N ALA A 137 19.25 7.22 -2.06
CA ALA A 137 19.77 6.94 -3.39
C ALA A 137 19.38 5.53 -3.88
N LEU A 138 19.13 4.60 -2.96
CA LEU A 138 18.76 3.22 -3.26
C LEU A 138 17.24 2.98 -3.29
N THR A 139 16.43 3.98 -2.95
CA THR A 139 14.96 3.86 -3.03
C THR A 139 14.42 4.04 -4.44
N HIS A 140 15.27 4.46 -5.40
CA HIS A 140 14.88 4.72 -6.79
C HIS A 140 13.69 5.69 -6.89
N GLY A 141 13.62 6.67 -5.99
CA GLY A 141 12.54 7.67 -5.94
C GLY A 141 11.28 7.22 -5.20
N ALA A 142 11.26 6.02 -4.60
CA ALA A 142 10.15 5.60 -3.76
C ALA A 142 10.15 6.34 -2.42
N ASN A 143 8.97 6.83 -2.01
CA ASN A 143 8.75 7.46 -0.72
C ASN A 143 8.61 6.38 0.38
N LEU A 144 9.75 5.95 0.91
CA LEU A 144 9.84 4.93 1.95
C LEU A 144 10.28 5.57 3.27
N SER A 145 9.63 5.16 4.36
CA SER A 145 10.06 5.50 5.73
C SER A 145 9.86 4.33 6.67
N PHE A 146 10.45 4.38 7.86
CA PHE A 146 10.07 3.49 8.95
C PHE A 146 9.01 4.19 9.82
N GLY A 147 7.96 3.46 10.17
CA GLY A 147 6.99 3.91 11.18
C GLY A 147 7.59 3.83 12.59
N VAL A 148 7.14 4.73 13.47
CA VAL A 148 7.40 4.67 14.91
C VAL A 148 6.44 3.69 15.57
#